data_AF-A0A358UY83-F1
#
_entry.id   AF-A0A358UY83-F1
#
_cell.length_a   1.000
_cell.length_b   1.000
_cell.length_c   1.000
_cell.angle_alpha   90.00
_cell.angle_beta   90.00
_cell.angle_gamma   90.00
#
_symmetry.space_group_name_H-M   'P 1'
#
loop_
_entity.id
_entity.type
_entity.pdbx_description
1 polymer ?
#
loop_
_entity_poly.entity_id
_entity_poly.type
_entity_poly.pdbx_seq_one_letter_code
_entity_poly.pdbx_strand_id
1 'polypeptide(L)' 'GEEKKYPKCVEVCPVGARKFGNLLDPSSEIRYILANKRVFIFKEELNTRPKFFYYYGL' A
#
# COMPACT_ATOMS: atom_id res chain seq x y z
N GLY A 1 23.61 6.46 9.29
CA GLY A 1 22.31 6.29 9.96
C GLY A 1 21.25 6.90 9.09
N GLU A 2 20.70 6.13 8.16
CA GLU A 2 19.55 6.58 7.38
C GLU A 2 18.29 6.24 8.15
N GLU A 3 17.61 7.28 8.62
CA GLU A 3 16.25 7.18 9.14
C GLU A 3 15.35 6.59 8.06
N LYS A 4 14.51 5.60 8.39
CA LYS A 4 13.55 5.00 7.45
C LYS A 4 12.53 6.06 7.02
N LYS A 5 12.82 6.75 5.92
CA LYS A 5 11.94 7.76 5.34
C LYS A 5 10.92 7.10 4.43
N TYR A 6 9.67 7.53 4.53
CA TYR A 6 8.63 7.08 3.60
C TYR A 6 8.82 7.76 2.24
N PRO A 7 8.27 7.20 1.16
CA PRO A 7 8.23 7.91 -0.11
C PRO A 7 7.56 9.28 0.04
N LYS A 8 8.08 10.31 -0.63
CA LYS A 8 7.56 11.68 -0.49
C LYS A 8 6.07 11.79 -0.77
N CYS A 9 5.55 11.03 -1.73
CA CYS A 9 4.11 11.01 -2.01
C CYS A 9 3.25 10.50 -0.84
N VAL A 10 3.81 9.66 0.04
CA VAL A 10 3.15 9.22 1.28
C VAL A 10 3.26 10.31 2.34
N GLU A 11 4.46 10.86 2.54
CA GLU A 11 4.73 11.89 3.55
C GLU A 11 3.91 13.17 3.34
N VAL A 12 3.76 13.62 2.09
CA VAL A 12 3.07 14.88 1.78
C VAL A 12 1.55 14.74 1.66
N CYS A 13 0.99 13.54 1.80
CA CYS A 13 -0.45 13.32 1.57
C CYS A 13 -1.27 13.83 2.76
N PRO A 14 -2.06 14.92 2.61
CA PRO A 14 -2.74 15.54 3.76
C PRO A 14 -3.86 14.66 4.33
N VAL A 15 -4.44 13.77 3.51
CA VAL A 15 -5.55 12.90 3.88
C VAL A 15 -5.12 11.47 4.20
N GLY A 16 -3.82 11.16 4.13
CA GLY A 16 -3.31 9.81 4.41
C GLY A 16 -3.80 8.72 3.44
N ALA A 17 -4.10 9.09 2.18
CA ALA A 17 -4.65 8.17 1.17
C ALA A 17 -3.67 7.07 0.71
N ARG A 18 -2.36 7.27 0.91
CA ARG A 18 -1.32 6.31 0.50
C ARG A 18 -0.72 5.67 1.72
N LYS A 19 -0.71 4.34 1.76
CA LYS A 19 0.00 3.55 2.76
C LYS A 19 1.18 2.87 2.08
N PHE A 20 2.28 2.68 2.81
CA PHE A 20 3.50 2.04 2.29
C PHE A 20 4.10 1.14 3.36
N GLY A 21 4.55 -0.04 2.97
CA GLY A 21 5.04 -1.03 3.93
C GLY A 21 5.60 -2.29 3.27
N ASN A 22 6.10 -3.18 4.11
CA ASN A 22 6.71 -4.44 3.67
C ASN A 22 5.67 -5.57 3.61
N LEU A 23 5.41 -6.11 2.42
CA LEU A 23 4.48 -7.23 2.23
C LEU A 23 4.89 -8.52 2.95
N LEU A 24 6.18 -8.71 3.20
CA LEU A 24 6.71 -9.87 3.91
C LEU A 24 6.57 -9.73 5.42
N ASP A 25 6.30 -8.53 5.93
CA ASP A 25 6.06 -8.27 7.34
C ASP A 25 4.56 -8.45 7.64
N PRO A 26 4.17 -9.49 8.41
CA PRO A 26 2.78 -9.75 8.76
C PRO A 26 2.13 -8.62 9.59
N SER A 27 2.96 -7.83 10.29
CA SER A 27 2.51 -6.73 11.13
C SER A 27 2.38 -5.40 10.38
N SER A 28 2.74 -5.36 9.09
CA SER A 28 2.68 -4.14 8.30
C SER A 28 1.24 -3.69 8.01
N GLU A 29 1.05 -2.36 7.91
CA GLU A 29 -0.24 -1.77 7.57
C GLU A 29 -0.77 -2.26 6.19
N ILE A 30 0.13 -2.49 5.23
CA ILE A 30 -0.25 -3.05 3.92
C ILE A 30 -0.82 -4.47 4.07
N ARG A 31 -0.21 -5.32 4.92
CA ARG A 31 -0.74 -6.67 5.16
C ARG A 31 -2.13 -6.63 5.78
N TYR A 32 -2.35 -5.73 6.72
CA TYR A 32 -3.67 -5.50 7.30
C TYR A 32 -4.69 -5.07 6.24
N ILE A 33 -4.34 -4.11 5.36
CA ILE A 33 -5.23 -3.64 4.29
C ILE A 33 -5.59 -4.77 3.32
N LEU A 34 -4.60 -5.53 2.83
CA LEU A 34 -4.84 -6.62 1.89
C LEU A 34 -5.71 -7.74 2.49
N ALA A 35 -5.65 -7.95 3.81
CA ALA A 35 -6.45 -8.97 4.49
C ALA A 35 -7.86 -8.51 4.87
N ASN A 36 -8.08 -7.21 5.10
CA ASN A 36 -9.31 -6.70 5.74
C ASN A 36 -10.10 -5.70 4.89
N LYS A 37 -9.56 -5.21 3.78
CA LYS A 37 -10.21 -4.20 2.92
C LYS A 37 -10.48 -4.76 1.54
N ARG A 38 -11.48 -4.19 0.87
CA ARG A 38 -11.70 -4.44 -0.56
C ARG A 38 -10.57 -3.78 -1.35
N VAL A 39 -9.91 -4.57 -2.18
CA VAL A 39 -8.76 -4.15 -2.99
C VAL A 39 -9.10 -4.31 -4.47
N PHE A 40 -8.60 -3.38 -5.28
CA PHE A 40 -8.62 -3.41 -6.73
C PHE A 40 -7.18 -3.38 -7.26
N ILE A 41 -6.90 -4.26 -8.22
CA ILE A 41 -5.63 -4.31 -8.93
C ILE A 41 -5.85 -3.72 -10.32
N PHE A 42 -5.12 -2.66 -10.64
CA PHE A 42 -5.23 -2.01 -11.94
C PHE A 42 -4.59 -2.89 -13.03
N LYS A 43 -5.36 -3.15 -14.09
CA LYS A 43 -4.96 -4.00 -15.23
C LYS A 43 -4.52 -5.40 -14.83
N GLU A 44 -5.30 -6.07 -13.98
CA GLU A 44 -5.02 -7.43 -13.49
C GLU A 44 -4.88 -8.44 -14.65
N GLU A 45 -5.61 -8.24 -15.74
CA GLU A 45 -5.59 -9.08 -16.94
C GLU A 45 -4.20 -9.21 -17.60
N LEU A 46 -3.29 -8.27 -17.35
CA LEU A 46 -1.91 -8.30 -17.87
C LEU A 46 -0.97 -9.21 -17.06
N ASN A 47 -1.41 -9.76 -15.92
CA ASN A 47 -0.66 -10.68 -15.06
C ASN A 47 0.74 -10.20 -14.64
N THR A 48 0.92 -8.88 -14.49
CA THR A 48 2.20 -8.26 -14.12
C THR A 48 2.51 -8.35 -12.62
N ARG A 49 1.54 -8.82 -11.82
CA ARG A 49 1.64 -8.99 -10.36
C ARG A 49 2.18 -7.73 -9.65
N PRO A 50 1.54 -6.56 -9.83
CA PRO A 50 2.03 -5.30 -9.30
C PRO A 50 2.05 -5.31 -7.77
N LYS A 51 2.94 -4.51 -7.18
CA LYS A 51 2.99 -4.26 -5.73
C LYS A 51 2.35 -2.91 -5.36
N PHE A 52 1.33 -2.52 -6.13
CA PHE A 52 0.56 -1.30 -5.95
C PHE A 52 -0.92 -1.66 -6.00
N PHE A 53 -1.65 -1.27 -4.95
CA PHE A 53 -3.01 -1.72 -4.70
C PHE A 53 -3.90 -0.52 -4.41
N TYR A 54 -5.07 -0.46 -5.05
CA TYR A 54 -6.11 0.48 -4.66
C TYR A 54 -6.98 -0.20 -3.61
N TYR A 55 -7.25 0.49 -2.51
CA TYR A 55 -8.19 -0.01 -1.50
C TYR A 55 -9.28 1.02 -1.28
N TYR A 56 -10.47 0.54 -0.96
CA TYR A 56 -11.59 1.40 -0.62
C TYR A 56 -11.54 1.71 0.87
N GLY A 57 -11.49 2.99 1.22
CA GLY A 57 -11.87 3.46 2.55
C GLY A 57 -13.35 3.15 2.77
N LEU A 58 -13.74 2.93 4.03
CA LEU A 58 -15.17 2.75 4.38
C LEU A 58 -16.02 3.85 3.73
#